data_AF-A0A959EN00-F1
#
_entry.id   AF-A0A959EN00-F1
#
_cell.length_a   1.000
_cell.length_b   1.000
_cell.length_c   1.000
_cell.angle_alpha   90.00
_cell.angle_beta   90.00
_cell.angle_gamma   90.00
#
_symmetry.space_group_name_H-M   'P 1'
#
loop_
_entity.id
_entity.type
_entity.pdbx_description
1 polymer ?
#
loop_
_entity_poly.entity_id
_entity_poly.type
_entity_poly.pdbx_seq_one_letter_code
_entity_poly.pdbx_strand_id
1 'polypeptide(L)'
;YVMDEVLGLPSFSYGAGLNLYNTGYTAYFMNRLGAYRVDRRKKNPIYLEVLKSMSNLSLQRGTNSLFFPGGTRSRSDSLETHLKIGLLGTVVEAQRAMYESGK
;
A
#
# COMPACT_ATOMS: atom_id res chain seq x y z
N TYR A 1 11.46 1.14 -11.88
CA TYR A 1 11.71 1.81 -10.58
C TYR A 1 13.09 1.39 -10.11
N VAL A 2 13.82 2.25 -9.38
CA VAL A 2 15.24 2.01 -8.98
C VAL A 2 15.47 0.63 -8.35
N MET A 3 14.49 0.09 -7.63
CA MET A 3 14.58 -1.24 -7.00
C MET A 3 14.66 -2.39 -8.02
N ASP A 4 13.95 -2.28 -9.13
CA ASP A 4 13.95 -3.26 -10.21
C ASP A 4 15.27 -3.18 -10.99
N GLU A 5 15.72 -1.96 -11.26
CA GLU A 5 16.92 -1.68 -12.07
C GLU A 5 18.24 -2.00 -11.33
N VAL A 6 18.29 -1.81 -10.01
CA VAL A 6 19.52 -1.95 -9.22
C VAL A 6 19.58 -3.27 -8.44
N LEU A 7 18.44 -3.79 -7.97
CA LEU A 7 18.41 -4.96 -7.09
C LEU A 7 17.75 -6.19 -7.72
N GLY A 8 17.19 -6.08 -8.93
CA GLY A 8 16.43 -7.18 -9.56
C GLY A 8 15.20 -7.61 -8.76
N LEU A 9 14.73 -6.77 -7.84
CA LEU A 9 13.56 -7.04 -7.02
C LEU A 9 12.32 -6.46 -7.71
N PRO A 10 11.22 -7.25 -7.82
CA PRO A 10 10.00 -6.78 -8.44
C PRO A 10 9.50 -5.52 -7.73
N SER A 11 9.04 -4.53 -8.51
CA SER A 11 8.63 -3.24 -7.97
C SER A 11 7.52 -3.39 -6.92
N PHE A 12 7.77 -2.84 -5.72
CA PHE A 12 6.80 -2.83 -4.64
C PHE A 12 6.08 -1.47 -4.60
N SER A 13 4.77 -1.52 -4.50
CA SER A 13 3.93 -0.39 -4.13
C SER A 13 3.64 -0.48 -2.64
N TYR A 14 3.75 0.64 -1.92
CA TYR A 14 3.44 0.65 -0.49
C TYR A 14 2.82 1.97 -0.08
N GLY A 15 1.82 1.88 0.80
CA GLY A 15 1.11 3.04 1.31
C GLY A 15 1.91 3.73 2.40
N ALA A 16 2.43 4.93 2.12
CA ALA A 16 3.16 5.73 3.10
C ALA A 16 2.29 6.88 3.62
N GLY A 17 2.24 7.04 4.94
CA GLY A 17 1.57 8.18 5.57
C GLY A 17 2.24 9.50 5.21
N LEU A 18 1.47 10.57 5.02
CA LEU A 18 1.99 11.91 4.69
C LEU A 18 3.11 12.40 5.62
N ASN A 19 3.06 12.02 6.91
CA ASN A 19 4.07 12.42 7.89
C ASN A 19 5.49 11.95 7.54
N LEU A 20 5.64 10.85 6.79
CA LEU A 20 6.93 10.34 6.35
C LEU A 20 7.61 11.22 5.28
N TYR A 21 6.84 12.13 4.66
CA TYR A 21 7.35 13.04 3.64
C TYR A 21 7.75 14.41 4.20
N ASN A 22 7.52 14.67 5.48
CA ASN A 22 7.87 15.95 6.10
C ASN A 22 9.37 16.06 6.44
N THR A 23 10.07 14.93 6.59
CA THR A 23 11.53 14.88 6.79
C THR A 23 12.24 14.57 5.48
N GLY A 24 13.13 15.45 5.03
CA GLY A 24 13.75 15.40 3.70
C GLY A 24 14.49 14.09 3.38
N TYR A 25 15.21 13.53 4.34
CA TYR A 25 15.90 12.24 4.15
C TYR A 25 14.92 11.08 3.97
N THR A 26 13.85 11.04 4.76
CA THR A 26 12.83 9.98 4.65
C THR A 26 12.07 10.09 3.33
N ALA A 27 11.70 11.31 2.93
CA ALA A 27 11.06 11.58 1.66
C ALA A 27 11.90 11.12 0.46
N TYR A 28 13.22 11.30 0.50
CA TYR A 28 14.14 10.88 -0.55
C TYR A 28 14.07 9.38 -0.83
N PHE A 29 14.11 8.55 0.21
CA PHE A 29 13.98 7.10 0.07
C PHE A 29 12.57 6.70 -0.37
N MET A 30 11.54 7.33 0.21
CA MET A 30 10.16 6.94 -0.06
C MET A 30 9.73 7.18 -1.51
N ASN A 31 10.21 8.27 -2.11
CA ASN A 31 9.93 8.54 -3.52
C ASN A 31 10.61 7.54 -4.47
N ARG A 32 11.79 7.01 -4.10
CA ARG A 32 12.55 6.06 -4.94
C ARG A 32 12.06 4.63 -4.85
N LEU A 33 11.53 4.27 -3.69
CA LEU A 33 10.94 2.95 -3.43
C LEU A 33 9.54 2.82 -4.04
N GLY A 34 8.91 3.92 -4.51
CA GLY A 34 7.61 3.87 -5.16
C GLY A 34 6.40 3.95 -4.22
N ALA A 35 6.53 4.62 -3.06
CA ALA A 35 5.39 4.77 -2.17
C ALA A 35 4.32 5.73 -2.72
N TYR A 36 3.06 5.32 -2.59
CA TYR A 36 1.92 6.22 -2.76
C TYR A 36 1.51 6.80 -1.41
N ARG A 37 1.04 8.05 -1.44
CA ARG A 37 0.73 8.82 -0.23
C ARG A 37 -0.68 8.52 0.26
N VAL A 38 -0.77 8.13 1.52
CA VAL A 38 -2.05 7.86 2.20
C VAL A 38 -2.30 8.94 3.26
N ASP A 39 -3.44 9.60 3.16
CA ASP A 39 -3.92 10.53 4.17
C ASP A 39 -5.07 9.90 4.97
N ARG A 40 -4.73 9.36 6.14
CA ARG A 40 -5.72 8.77 7.07
C ARG A 40 -6.73 9.78 7.63
N ARG A 41 -6.49 11.09 7.49
CA ARG A 41 -7.41 12.14 7.98
C ARG A 41 -8.51 12.44 6.96
N LYS A 42 -8.27 12.15 5.68
CA LYS A 42 -9.27 12.32 4.63
C LYS A 42 -10.29 11.19 4.70
N LYS A 43 -11.51 11.53 5.08
CA LYS A 43 -12.66 10.62 5.12
C LYS A 43 -13.63 10.79 3.95
N ASN A 44 -13.27 11.61 2.96
CA ASN A 44 -14.10 11.82 1.79
C ASN A 44 -14.29 10.48 1.05
N PRO A 45 -15.54 10.06 0.75
CA PRO A 45 -15.83 8.81 0.06
C PRO A 45 -15.08 8.66 -1.26
N ILE A 46 -14.99 9.73 -2.06
CA ILE A 46 -14.30 9.74 -3.36
C ILE A 46 -12.81 9.42 -3.18
N TYR A 47 -12.18 10.01 -2.16
CA TYR A 47 -10.77 9.73 -1.86
C TYR A 47 -10.55 8.27 -1.48
N LEU A 48 -11.41 7.73 -0.62
CA LEU A 48 -11.31 6.35 -0.15
C LEU A 48 -11.60 5.34 -1.27
N GLU A 49 -12.55 5.66 -2.16
CA GLU A 49 -12.88 4.84 -3.32
C GLU A 49 -11.73 4.82 -4.33
N VAL A 50 -11.18 5.98 -4.70
CA VAL A 50 -10.03 6.06 -5.59
C VAL A 50 -8.83 5.30 -5.02
N LEU A 51 -8.58 5.42 -3.71
CA LEU A 51 -7.51 4.69 -3.04
C LEU A 51 -7.70 3.17 -3.13
N LYS A 52 -8.93 2.68 -2.92
CA LYS A 52 -9.26 1.25 -3.05
C LYS A 52 -9.14 0.77 -4.49
N SER A 53 -9.67 1.53 -5.46
CA SER A 53 -9.62 1.20 -6.88
C SER A 53 -8.19 1.17 -7.42
N MET A 54 -7.36 2.13 -7.02
CA MET A 54 -5.94 2.17 -7.37
C MET A 54 -5.18 0.96 -6.81
N SER A 55 -5.43 0.60 -5.55
CA SER A 55 -4.83 -0.58 -4.91
C SER A 55 -5.25 -1.88 -5.62
N ASN A 56 -6.55 -2.04 -5.91
CA ASN A 56 -7.09 -3.20 -6.62
C ASN A 56 -6.47 -3.34 -8.03
N LEU A 57 -6.47 -2.27 -8.81
CA LEU A 57 -5.89 -2.28 -10.16
C LEU A 57 -4.38 -2.57 -10.15
N SER A 58 -3.64 -2.05 -9.17
CA SER A 58 -2.21 -2.29 -9.05
C SER A 58 -1.90 -3.77 -8.79
N LEU A 59 -2.71 -4.41 -7.93
CA LEU A 59 -2.61 -5.85 -7.65
C LEU A 59 -2.93 -6.71 -8.87
N GLN A 60 -4.01 -6.40 -9.59
CA GLN A 60 -4.37 -7.10 -10.84
C GLN A 60 -3.31 -6.98 -11.94
N ARG A 61 -2.49 -5.91 -11.90
CA ARG A 61 -1.36 -5.70 -12.80
C ARG A 61 -0.08 -6.40 -12.34
N GLY A 62 -0.13 -7.21 -11.27
CA GLY A 62 1.03 -7.94 -10.75
C GLY A 62 2.01 -7.06 -9.96
N THR A 63 1.59 -5.87 -9.50
CA THR A 63 2.43 -5.03 -8.65
C THR A 63 2.38 -5.55 -7.22
N ASN A 64 3.53 -5.88 -6.66
CA ASN A 64 3.60 -6.31 -5.26
C ASN A 64 3.17 -5.17 -4.34
N SER A 65 2.26 -5.43 -3.40
CA SER A 65 1.74 -4.42 -2.48
C SER A 65 2.13 -4.75 -1.04
N LEU A 66 2.79 -3.81 -0.36
CA LEU A 66 3.14 -3.94 1.06
C LEU A 66 2.22 -3.04 1.90
N PHE A 67 1.49 -3.65 2.84
CA PHE A 67 0.56 -2.96 3.72
C PHE A 67 0.71 -3.39 5.19
N PHE A 68 0.69 -2.41 6.09
CA PHE A 68 0.78 -2.63 7.53
C PHE A 68 -0.59 -2.34 8.20
N PRO A 69 -1.41 -3.37 8.45
CA PRO A 69 -2.80 -3.19 8.87
C PRO A 69 -3.01 -2.53 10.24
N GLY A 70 -2.02 -2.53 11.13
CA GLY A 70 -2.09 -1.73 12.36
C GLY A 70 -2.06 -0.24 12.11
N GLY A 71 -1.36 0.19 11.07
CA GLY A 71 -1.10 1.59 10.77
C GLY A 71 -0.23 2.30 11.81
N THR A 72 0.29 1.59 12.81
CA THR A 72 1.28 2.04 13.79
C THR A 72 2.26 0.91 14.12
N ARG A 73 3.39 1.25 14.74
CA ARG A 73 4.33 0.25 15.26
C ARG A 73 3.76 -0.37 16.53
N SER A 74 3.84 -1.69 16.68
CA SER A 74 3.58 -2.35 17.97
C SER A 74 4.58 -1.85 19.02
N ARG A 75 4.12 -1.64 20.25
CA ARG A 75 4.95 -1.17 21.38
C ARG A 75 5.09 -2.19 22.51
N SER A 76 4.28 -3.25 22.46
CA SER A 76 4.19 -4.31 23.47
C SER A 76 4.76 -5.62 22.97
N ASP A 77 5.37 -5.64 21.77
CA ASP A 77 5.81 -6.83 21.03
C ASP A 77 4.73 -7.92 20.80
N SER A 78 3.49 -7.63 21.19
CA SER A 78 2.34 -8.49 20.95
C SER A 78 1.86 -8.37 19.51
N LEU A 79 1.37 -9.49 18.97
CA LEU A 79 0.58 -9.51 17.74
C LEU A 79 -0.67 -8.63 17.91
N GLU A 80 -0.97 -7.84 16.88
CA GLU A 80 -2.16 -7.01 16.90
C GLU A 80 -3.43 -7.85 16.75
N THR A 81 -4.42 -7.64 17.63
CA THR A 81 -5.71 -8.32 17.60
C THR A 81 -6.75 -7.58 16.76
N HIS A 82 -6.52 -6.31 16.43
CA HIS A 82 -7.44 -5.48 15.64
C HIS A 82 -6.74 -4.92 14.41
N LEU A 83 -7.06 -5.48 13.25
CA LEU A 83 -6.49 -5.10 11.97
C LEU A 83 -7.42 -4.14 11.20
N LYS A 84 -6.86 -3.11 10.56
CA LYS A 84 -7.64 -2.26 9.65
C LYS A 84 -7.83 -2.98 8.32
N ILE A 85 -9.06 -3.43 8.07
CA ILE A 85 -9.44 -4.21 6.87
C ILE A 85 -9.42 -3.38 5.58
N GLY A 86 -9.40 -2.04 5.68
CA GLY A 86 -9.59 -1.11 4.56
C GLY A 86 -8.94 -1.51 3.23
N LEU A 87 -7.61 -1.35 3.12
CA LEU A 87 -6.87 -1.73 1.90
C LEU A 87 -6.64 -3.24 1.79
N LEU A 88 -6.67 -4.00 2.88
CA LEU A 88 -6.58 -5.46 2.82
C LEU A 88 -7.72 -6.06 2.00
N GLY A 89 -8.93 -5.50 2.08
CA GLY A 89 -10.08 -5.94 1.29
C GLY A 89 -9.83 -5.86 -0.23
N THR A 90 -8.96 -4.96 -0.71
CA THR A 90 -8.67 -4.86 -2.15
C THR A 90 -7.88 -6.05 -2.66
N VAL A 91 -7.18 -6.79 -1.79
CA VAL A 91 -6.46 -8.02 -2.16
C VAL A 91 -7.45 -9.12 -2.51
N VAL A 92 -8.49 -9.29 -1.70
CA VAL A 92 -9.54 -10.29 -1.94
C VAL A 92 -10.30 -9.97 -3.23
N GLU A 93 -10.68 -8.69 -3.42
CA GLU A 93 -11.35 -8.28 -4.66
C GLU A 93 -10.47 -8.42 -5.89
N ALA A 94 -9.18 -8.08 -5.80
CA ALA A 94 -8.24 -8.27 -6.90
C ALA A 94 -8.10 -9.75 -7.25
N GLN A 95 -7.95 -10.62 -6.25
CA GLN A 95 -7.84 -12.05 -6.44
C GLN A 95 -9.10 -12.62 -7.11
N ARG A 96 -10.29 -12.21 -6.65
CA ARG A 96 -11.56 -12.61 -7.26
C ARG A 96 -11.64 -12.21 -8.73
N ALA A 97 -11.30 -10.95 -9.05
CA ALA A 97 -11.31 -10.46 -10.42
C ALA A 97 -10.29 -11.19 -11.32
N MET A 98 -9.12 -11.54 -10.78
CA MET A 98 -8.13 -12.34 -11.51
C MET A 98 -8.67 -13.74 -11.85
N TYR A 99 -9.25 -14.43 -10.87
CA TYR A 99 -9.88 -15.74 -11.09
C TYR A 99 -11.01 -15.68 -12.12
N GLU A 100 -11.89 -14.67 -12.04
CA GLU A 100 -12.97 -14.47 -13.03
C GLU A 100 -12.42 -14.20 -14.44
N SER A 101 -11.26 -13.57 -14.55
CA SER A 101 -10.57 -13.31 -15.82
C SER A 101 -9.75 -14.50 -16.34
N GLY A 102 -9.71 -15.62 -15.61
CA GLY A 102 -8.93 -16.81 -15.97
C GLY A 102 -7.42 -16.68 -15.77
N LYS A 103 -6.99 -15.79 -14.86
CA LYS A 103 -5.59 -15.62 -14.44
C LYS A 103 -5.30 -16.27 -13.10
#